data_AF-A0A6G2PUB7-F1
#
_entry.id   AF-A0A6G2PUB7-F1
#
_cell.length_a   1.000
_cell.length_b   1.000
_cell.length_c   1.000
_cell.angle_alpha   90.00
_cell.angle_beta   90.00
_cell.angle_gamma   90.00
#
_symmetry.space_group_name_H-M   'P 1'
#
loop_
_entity.id
_entity.type
_entity.pdbx_description
1 polymer ?
#
loop_
_entity_poly.entity_id
_entity_poly.type
_entity_poly.pdbx_seq_one_letter_code
_entity_poly.pdbx_strand_id
1 'polypeptide(L)'
;DLARAVAAWRQGGVEGLAVLEEPWDPPAGRFDRARPLLLAADLPAFRPWRNRLTHPLGQVQLRLGRDGLWYVYESEPGEEDWWPRGTPDLDPVGALTGLGSPDGT
;
A
#
# COMPACT_ATOMS: atom_id res chain seq x y z
N ASP A 1 14.46 -1.81 -9.24
CA ASP A 1 14.89 -0.87 -10.30
C ASP A 1 14.94 0.55 -9.74
N LEU A 2 15.87 1.39 -10.19
CA LEU A 2 16.07 2.76 -9.68
C LEU A 2 14.83 3.64 -9.84
N ALA A 3 14.07 3.50 -10.93
CA ALA A 3 12.88 4.30 -11.14
C ALA A 3 11.82 4.04 -10.05
N ARG A 4 11.65 2.78 -9.64
CA ARG A 4 10.77 2.41 -8.51
C ARG A 4 11.27 2.97 -7.18
N ALA A 5 12.58 2.90 -6.92
CA ALA A 5 13.16 3.47 -5.70
C ALA A 5 12.95 4.99 -5.63
N VAL A 6 13.15 5.71 -6.73
CA VAL A 6 12.88 7.16 -6.82
C VAL A 6 11.39 7.45 -6.65
N ALA A 7 10.50 6.66 -7.24
CA ALA A 7 9.07 6.84 -7.08
C ALA A 7 8.63 6.61 -5.62
N ALA A 8 9.20 5.62 -4.93
CA ALA A 8 8.90 5.33 -3.53
C ALA A 8 9.43 6.45 -2.61
N TRP A 9 10.62 6.96 -2.90
CA TRP A 9 11.16 8.14 -2.23
C TRP A 9 10.28 9.38 -2.44
N ARG A 10 9.71 9.57 -3.63
CA ARG A 10 8.78 10.69 -3.87
C ARG A 10 7.46 10.52 -3.11
N GLN A 11 7.01 9.29 -2.91
CA GLN A 11 5.77 8.98 -2.19
C GLN A 11 5.89 9.27 -0.68
N GLY A 12 7.01 8.93 -0.04
CA GLY A 12 7.17 9.14 1.41
C GLY A 12 8.61 9.17 1.93
N GLY A 13 9.56 9.64 1.12
CA GLY A 13 10.95 9.81 1.50
C GLY A 13 11.64 8.51 1.89
N VAL A 14 12.42 8.57 2.98
CA VAL A 14 13.18 7.42 3.52
C VAL A 14 12.25 6.27 3.88
N GLU A 15 11.11 6.56 4.51
CA GLU A 15 10.14 5.53 4.90
C GLU A 15 9.46 4.90 3.68
N GLY A 16 9.11 5.72 2.67
CA GLY A 16 8.60 5.22 1.40
C GLY A 16 9.57 4.25 0.72
N LEU A 17 10.87 4.57 0.71
CA LEU A 17 11.90 3.67 0.19
C LEU A 17 12.04 2.40 1.03
N ALA A 18 12.08 2.50 2.36
CA ALA A 18 12.14 1.35 3.25
C ALA A 18 10.96 0.39 3.06
N VAL A 19 9.76 0.92 2.83
CA VAL A 19 8.54 0.14 2.55
C VAL A 19 8.60 -0.59 1.21
N LEU A 20 9.26 -0.01 0.20
CA LEU A 20 9.51 -0.68 -1.08
C LEU A 20 10.42 -1.90 -0.88
N GLU A 21 11.52 -1.71 -0.14
CA GLU A 21 12.64 -2.64 -0.08
C GLU A 21 12.49 -3.74 0.99
N GLU A 22 12.03 -3.40 2.19
CA GLU A 22 12.08 -4.29 3.34
C GLU A 22 10.68 -4.60 3.89
N PRO A 23 10.15 -5.83 3.66
CA PRO A 23 8.97 -6.27 4.37
C PRO A 23 9.29 -6.64 5.81
N TRP A 24 8.52 -6.09 6.75
CA TRP A 24 8.70 -6.28 8.18
C TRP A 24 7.45 -6.84 8.85
N ASP A 25 7.60 -7.43 10.03
CA ASP A 25 6.50 -8.00 10.81
C ASP A 25 6.00 -6.95 11.83
N PRO A 26 4.84 -6.32 11.58
CA PRO A 26 4.29 -5.34 12.52
C PRO A 26 3.81 -6.00 13.82
N PRO A 27 3.97 -5.31 14.97
CA PRO A 27 3.29 -5.74 16.18
C PRO A 27 1.78 -5.72 15.96
N ALA A 28 1.07 -6.55 16.72
CA ALA A 28 -0.39 -6.57 16.70
C ALA A 28 -0.95 -5.16 16.93
N GLY A 29 -1.95 -4.75 16.15
CA GLY A 29 -2.54 -3.42 16.27
C GLY A 29 -2.97 -2.79 14.94
N ARG A 30 -2.18 -1.84 14.43
CA ARG A 30 -2.58 -1.04 13.24
C ARG A 30 -2.78 -1.93 12.00
N PHE A 31 -1.93 -2.94 11.83
CA PHE A 31 -2.07 -3.90 10.73
C PHE A 31 -3.35 -4.74 10.86
N ASP A 32 -3.64 -5.29 12.05
CA ASP A 32 -4.84 -6.12 12.28
C ASP A 32 -6.15 -5.33 12.10
N ARG A 33 -6.14 -4.05 12.47
CA ARG A 33 -7.31 -3.17 12.32
C ARG A 33 -7.60 -2.79 10.87
N ALA A 34 -6.64 -2.91 9.96
CA ALA A 34 -6.84 -2.48 8.58
C ALA A 34 -7.85 -3.35 7.82
N ARG A 35 -7.81 -4.67 8.00
CA ARG A 35 -8.73 -5.58 7.27
C ARG A 35 -10.20 -5.32 7.60
N PRO A 36 -10.62 -5.17 8.88
CA PRO A 36 -11.97 -4.75 9.21
C PRO A 36 -12.37 -3.38 8.63
N LEU A 37 -11.46 -2.40 8.60
CA LEU A 37 -11.73 -1.08 8.03
C LEU A 37 -12.00 -1.14 6.53
N LEU A 38 -11.20 -1.90 5.78
CA LEU A 38 -11.40 -2.12 4.34
C LEU A 38 -12.75 -2.79 4.07
N LEU A 39 -13.09 -3.83 4.83
CA LEU A 39 -14.39 -4.52 4.69
C LEU A 39 -15.58 -3.61 5.00
N ALA A 40 -15.45 -2.75 6.02
CA ALA A 40 -16.50 -1.78 6.38
C ALA A 40 -16.69 -0.69 5.32
N ALA A 41 -15.70 -0.48 4.44
CA ALA A 41 -15.76 0.41 3.30
C ALA A 41 -16.17 -0.30 1.99
N ASP A 42 -16.80 -1.48 2.08
CA ASP A 42 -17.23 -2.31 0.95
C ASP A 42 -16.09 -2.75 -0.01
N LEU A 43 -14.84 -2.71 0.46
CA LEU A 43 -13.69 -3.24 -0.26
C LEU A 43 -13.54 -4.75 0.03
N PRO A 44 -12.96 -5.54 -0.89
CA PRO A 44 -12.84 -6.98 -0.69
C PRO A 44 -11.90 -7.33 0.46
N ALA A 45 -11.89 -8.59 0.86
CA ALA A 45 -10.94 -9.10 1.84
C ALA A 45 -9.52 -9.16 1.26
N PHE A 46 -8.68 -8.18 1.58
CA PHE A 46 -7.26 -8.20 1.21
C PHE A 46 -6.53 -9.35 1.91
N ARG A 47 -5.59 -9.97 1.21
CA ARG A 47 -4.76 -11.08 1.69
C ARG A 47 -3.55 -10.52 2.45
N PRO A 48 -3.35 -10.88 3.74
CA PRO A 48 -2.22 -10.39 4.52
C PRO A 48 -0.94 -11.18 4.28
N TRP A 49 0.19 -10.48 4.31
CA TRP A 49 1.53 -11.05 4.39
C TRP A 49 2.48 -10.01 4.99
N ARG A 50 3.06 -10.28 6.18
CA ARG A 50 3.90 -9.32 6.91
C ARG A 50 3.21 -7.96 7.03
N ASN A 51 3.86 -6.86 6.65
CA ASN A 51 3.31 -5.52 6.57
C ASN A 51 2.48 -5.23 5.30
N ARG A 52 2.09 -6.24 4.52
CA ARG A 52 1.42 -6.07 3.23
C ARG A 52 0.01 -6.64 3.22
N LEU A 53 -0.92 -5.92 2.60
CA LEU A 53 -2.27 -6.36 2.29
C LEU A 53 -2.43 -6.31 0.76
N THR A 54 -2.66 -7.46 0.12
CA THR A 54 -2.80 -7.54 -1.34
C THR A 54 -4.27 -7.73 -1.73
N HIS A 55 -4.76 -6.91 -2.66
CA HIS A 55 -6.09 -7.03 -3.24
C HIS A 55 -6.24 -8.41 -3.91
N PRO A 56 -7.42 -9.07 -3.85
CA PRO A 56 -7.58 -10.42 -4.41
C PRO A 56 -7.35 -10.52 -5.92
N LEU A 57 -7.55 -9.43 -6.68
CA LEU A 57 -7.21 -9.36 -8.11
C LEU A 57 -5.71 -9.17 -8.39
N GLY A 58 -4.88 -8.96 -7.36
CA GLY A 58 -3.43 -8.83 -7.51
C GLY A 58 -2.96 -7.54 -8.17
N GLN A 59 -3.83 -6.52 -8.30
CA GLN A 59 -3.52 -5.25 -8.96
C GLN A 59 -3.14 -4.10 -8.00
N VAL A 60 -3.51 -4.23 -6.72
CA VAL A 60 -3.29 -3.21 -5.68
C VAL A 60 -2.75 -3.88 -4.42
N GLN A 61 -1.79 -3.24 -3.78
CA GLN A 61 -1.22 -3.67 -2.51
C GLN A 61 -1.01 -2.48 -1.58
N LEU A 62 -1.52 -2.60 -0.36
CA LEU A 62 -1.23 -1.68 0.73
C LEU A 62 -0.03 -2.20 1.53
N ARG A 63 0.90 -1.31 1.87
CA ARG A 63 2.06 -1.64 2.71
C ARG A 63 2.14 -0.69 3.90
N LEU A 64 2.24 -1.24 5.10
CA LEU A 64 2.40 -0.46 6.33
C LEU A 64 3.87 -0.09 6.54
N GLY A 65 4.17 1.20 6.66
CA GLY A 65 5.48 1.72 7.06
C GLY A 65 5.71 1.70 8.55
N ARG A 66 6.97 1.86 8.97
CA ARG A 66 7.33 1.89 10.41
C ARG A 66 6.91 3.21 11.07
N ASP A 67 6.76 4.26 10.26
CA ASP A 67 6.03 5.49 10.56
C ASP A 67 4.52 5.30 10.81
N GLY A 68 3.99 4.11 10.48
CA GLY A 68 2.59 3.75 10.62
C GLY A 68 1.72 4.17 9.43
N LEU A 69 2.25 4.81 8.39
CA LEU A 69 1.47 5.17 7.22
C LEU A 69 1.24 3.97 6.30
N TRP A 70 0.13 4.00 5.58
CA TRP A 70 -0.22 3.06 4.54
C TRP A 70 0.19 3.61 3.19
N TYR A 71 1.06 2.87 2.53
CA TYR A 71 1.57 3.17 1.21
C TYR A 71 0.86 2.30 0.18
N VAL A 72 0.34 2.91 -0.88
CA VAL A 72 -0.28 2.16 -1.97
C VAL A 72 0.75 1.81 -3.03
N TYR A 73 0.65 0.58 -3.52
CA TYR A 73 1.34 0.09 -4.68
C TYR A 73 0.35 -0.52 -5.69
N GLU A 74 0.64 -0.35 -6.98
CA GLU A 74 -0.11 -0.95 -8.09
C GLU A 74 0.82 -1.86 -8.90
N SER A 75 0.26 -2.90 -9.50
CA SER A 75 0.96 -3.77 -10.46
C SER A 75 -0.04 -4.30 -11.48
N GLU A 76 0.47 -4.79 -12.62
CA GLU A 76 -0.36 -5.59 -13.51
C GLU A 76 -0.81 -6.87 -12.77
N PRO A 77 -2.01 -7.40 -13.08
CA PRO A 77 -2.51 -8.62 -12.44
C PRO A 77 -1.56 -9.81 -12.64
N GLY A 78 -1.02 -10.33 -11.55
CA GLY A 78 -0.11 -11.49 -11.56
C GLY A 78 1.36 -11.14 -11.71
N GLU A 79 1.72 -9.86 -11.83
CA GLU A 79 3.09 -9.40 -11.79
C GLU A 79 3.54 -9.02 -10.38
N GLU A 80 4.85 -9.09 -10.14
CA GLU A 80 5.47 -8.69 -8.86
C GLU A 80 6.10 -7.29 -8.93
N ASP A 81 5.97 -6.60 -10.07
CA ASP A 81 6.49 -5.25 -10.28
C ASP A 81 5.55 -4.19 -9.71
N TRP A 82 5.57 -4.09 -8.37
CA TRP A 82 4.81 -3.11 -7.61
C TRP A 82 5.38 -1.68 -7.75
N TRP A 83 4.56 -0.75 -8.23
CA TRP A 83 4.87 0.66 -8.37
C TRP A 83 4.14 1.50 -7.31
N PRO A 84 4.85 2.40 -6.61
CA PRO A 84 4.25 3.26 -5.57
C PRO A 84 3.30 4.30 -6.18
N ARG A 85 2.15 4.52 -5.53
CA ARG A 85 1.05 5.35 -6.05
C ARG A 85 0.35 6.13 -4.93
N GLY A 86 -0.22 7.27 -5.29
CA GLY A 86 -0.97 8.11 -4.36
C GLY A 86 -0.13 8.69 -3.22
N THR A 87 -0.83 9.27 -2.24
CA THR A 87 -0.23 9.83 -1.02
C THR A 87 -0.40 8.83 0.13
N PRO A 88 0.64 8.58 0.96
CA PRO A 88 0.51 7.68 2.10
C PRO A 88 -0.43 8.29 3.17
N ASP A 89 -1.23 7.45 3.82
CA ASP A 89 -2.25 7.88 4.79
C ASP A 89 -2.21 7.04 6.09
N LEU A 90 -2.69 7.58 7.21
CA LEU A 90 -2.86 6.84 8.46
C LEU A 90 -3.98 5.78 8.37
N ASP A 91 -4.99 6.03 7.54
CA ASP A 91 -6.12 5.15 7.26
C ASP A 91 -5.87 4.36 5.96
N PRO A 92 -5.91 3.02 5.98
CA PRO A 92 -5.78 2.22 4.77
C PRO A 92 -6.86 2.52 3.72
N VAL A 93 -8.05 2.96 4.13
CA VAL A 93 -9.12 3.37 3.19
C VAL A 93 -8.77 4.73 2.56
N GLY A 94 -8.33 5.69 3.38
CA GLY A 94 -7.82 6.99 2.92
C GLY A 94 -6.68 6.88 1.90
N ALA A 95 -5.73 5.96 2.13
CA ALA A 95 -4.64 5.71 1.19
C ALA A 95 -5.15 5.27 -0.20
N LEU A 96 -6.17 4.41 -0.24
CA LEU A 96 -6.78 3.94 -1.50
C LEU A 96 -7.63 5.01 -2.19
N THR A 97 -8.39 5.81 -1.45
CA THR A 97 -9.24 6.87 -2.04
C THR A 97 -8.41 8.06 -2.52
N GLY A 98 -7.25 8.30 -1.90
CA GLY A 98 -6.27 9.32 -2.30
C GLY A 98 -5.53 9.03 -3.61
N LEU A 99 -5.79 7.88 -4.27
CA LEU A 99 -5.25 7.57 -5.61
C LEU A 99 -5.80 8.50 -6.69
N GLY A 100 -6.93 9.18 -6.43
CA GLY A 100 -7.68 9.94 -7.44
C GLY A 100 -8.32 9.00 -8.47
N SER A 101 -9.45 9.39 -9.06
CA SER A 101 -9.87 8.76 -10.31
C SER A 101 -8.71 8.83 -11.30
N PRO A 102 -8.46 7.79 -12.12
CA PRO A 102 -7.45 7.88 -13.16
C PRO A 102 -7.76 9.15 -13.96
N ASP A 103 -6.79 10.07 -14.04
CA ASP A 103 -6.90 11.29 -14.83
C ASP A 103 -7.50 10.91 -16.18
N GLY A 104 -8.76 11.28 -16.39
CA GLY A 104 -9.39 11.23 -17.68
C GLY A 104 -8.98 12.49 -18.41
N THR A 105 -8.06 12.39 -19.37
CA THR A 105 -8.03 13.08 -20.67
C THR A 105 -6.88 12.53 -21.51
#